data_AF-A0A535KB66-F1
#
_entry.id   AF-A0A535KB66-F1
#
_cell.length_a   1.000
_cell.length_b   1.000
_cell.length_c   1.000
_cell.angle_alpha   90.00
_cell.angle_beta   90.00
_cell.angle_gamma   90.00
#
_symmetry.space_group_name_H-M   'P 1'
#
loop_
_entity.id
_entity.type
_entity.pdbx_description
1 polymer ?
#
loop_
_entity_poly.entity_id
_entity_poly.type
_entity_poly.pdbx_seq_one_letter_code
_entity_poly.pdbx_strand_id
1 'polypeptide(L)'
;MVGSRRWSAKRPRRCGSGRDELRLDPKRYPLGSLSNAISQAKSELKRPADIPNRSYQDEVLRRVYDSYQEVLRRSGGLDFDDLLMKLAELLSTDAEALAKWRDRFRHVLVDEYQDTNRAQYVLVNLLAAEHRNVAVVGDDDQSIYRFRGADIRNILEFRKDYPDAHVVHLEQNYRSSQAILDTAYSVIRSNPERAPKRLWTERAGGEKVIATQAYNEVEEAEFVADEIERLRKTEERGYSAFAVLYRTNAQSRAFEDVLARRRIPYRLVGGVRFWERREVKDLVAYMRFCFNPRDALSFSRIVSVPSRKIGSVTVDAVNSFARESEADILSILSEPARVPGLPKTALAPLQGFRAQIESVRATMGVLRPSELVDHVIEVMDLRRHYLDGTPQGEARIENLNELRGLAESFDDRDPAQGLEDFLAEVALVSDVDAYDENGEGATLITLHMVKGLEFPVVFMVGMEEGLLPHQRALDEREENPTAVGAATEMAEERRLCYVGMTRAKDRLYLSCAFRRHLYGRSQPAFPSRFLTDIPQSLLAAPRGRAPVAPPRQGYKERYIERQVEAAPAPPPVQRFASGDRVQHPAFGAGTVVKSTLTRTDEELLIKFDKAGLKILSGMLAPLTK
;
A
#
# COMPACT_ATOMS: atom_id res chain seq x y z
N MET A 1 5.23 -31.82 14.23
CA MET A 1 6.18 -31.04 13.40
C MET A 1 6.02 -31.45 11.94
N VAL A 2 5.24 -30.69 11.17
CA VAL A 2 5.25 -30.72 9.70
C VAL A 2 5.28 -29.26 9.28
N GLY A 3 6.38 -28.83 8.68
CA GLY A 3 6.69 -27.44 8.41
C GLY A 3 5.71 -26.78 7.44
N SER A 4 5.28 -25.57 7.78
CA SER A 4 4.52 -24.67 6.93
C SER A 4 5.35 -24.26 5.71
N ARG A 5 5.22 -24.97 4.59
CA ARG A 5 5.67 -24.45 3.30
C ARG A 5 4.72 -23.32 2.91
N ARG A 6 5.23 -22.10 2.78
CA ARG A 6 4.49 -20.94 2.27
C ARG A 6 4.04 -21.21 0.82
N TRP A 7 2.73 -21.40 0.61
CA TRP A 7 2.09 -21.54 -0.71
C TRP A 7 1.57 -20.18 -1.18
N SER A 8 2.46 -19.30 -1.64
CA SER A 8 2.07 -18.01 -2.21
C SER A 8 3.05 -17.60 -3.32
N ALA A 9 2.91 -18.18 -4.52
CA ALA A 9 3.59 -17.73 -5.75
C ALA A 9 3.14 -18.43 -7.06
N LYS A 10 2.31 -19.49 -7.04
CA LYS A 10 2.11 -20.36 -8.23
C LYS A 10 0.99 -19.94 -9.20
N ARG A 11 -0.03 -19.19 -8.78
CA ARG A 11 -1.16 -18.75 -9.64
C ARG A 11 -0.73 -17.82 -10.79
N PRO A 12 0.02 -16.73 -10.56
CA PRO A 12 0.38 -15.79 -11.64
C PRO A 12 1.21 -16.47 -12.72
N ARG A 13 2.08 -17.41 -12.35
CA ARG A 13 2.94 -18.15 -13.29
C ARG A 13 2.16 -19.05 -14.24
N ARG A 14 1.07 -19.68 -13.78
CA ARG A 14 0.24 -20.58 -14.60
C ARG A 14 -0.83 -19.82 -15.40
N CYS A 15 -1.34 -18.71 -14.88
CA CYS A 15 -2.12 -17.77 -15.68
C CYS A 15 -1.23 -17.14 -16.79
N GLY A 16 0.05 -16.91 -16.46
CA GLY A 16 1.10 -16.52 -17.40
C GLY A 16 1.24 -17.48 -18.57
N SER A 17 1.38 -18.79 -18.31
CA SER A 17 1.48 -19.79 -19.38
C SER A 17 0.26 -19.78 -20.32
N GLY A 18 -0.96 -19.62 -19.80
CA GLY A 18 -2.15 -19.56 -20.65
C GLY A 18 -2.24 -18.27 -21.51
N ARG A 19 -1.84 -17.12 -20.95
CA ARG A 19 -1.74 -15.86 -21.71
C ARG A 19 -0.65 -15.94 -22.79
N ASP A 20 0.50 -16.53 -22.44
CA ASP A 20 1.66 -16.63 -23.32
C ASP A 20 1.39 -17.63 -24.47
N GLU A 21 0.68 -18.73 -24.22
CA GLU A 21 0.17 -19.66 -25.26
C GLU A 21 -0.74 -18.94 -26.28
N LEU A 22 -1.54 -17.98 -25.81
CA LEU A 22 -2.47 -17.20 -26.63
C LEU A 22 -1.80 -15.98 -27.30
N ARG A 23 -0.50 -15.72 -27.05
CA ARG A 23 0.28 -14.59 -27.58
C ARG A 23 -0.36 -13.22 -27.34
N LEU A 24 -0.94 -13.01 -26.15
CA LEU A 24 -1.61 -11.76 -25.80
C LEU A 24 -0.61 -10.71 -25.26
N ASP A 25 -0.85 -9.44 -25.56
CA ASP A 25 0.00 -8.32 -25.11
C ASP A 25 -0.03 -8.17 -23.57
N PRO A 26 1.12 -8.32 -22.88
CA PRO A 26 1.21 -8.18 -21.42
C PRO A 26 0.83 -6.81 -20.88
N LYS A 27 0.98 -5.73 -21.67
CA LYS A 27 0.61 -4.37 -21.24
C LYS A 27 -0.90 -4.16 -21.26
N ARG A 28 -1.57 -4.75 -22.25
CA ARG A 28 -3.03 -4.66 -22.40
C ARG A 28 -3.78 -5.63 -21.48
N TYR A 29 -3.15 -6.76 -21.15
CA TYR A 29 -3.74 -7.80 -20.29
C TYR A 29 -2.77 -8.19 -19.15
N PRO A 30 -2.71 -7.39 -18.08
CA PRO A 30 -1.90 -7.69 -16.90
C PRO A 30 -2.37 -8.98 -16.21
N LEU A 31 -1.43 -9.82 -15.77
CA LEU A 31 -1.75 -11.12 -15.13
C LEU A 31 -2.54 -10.96 -13.83
N GLY A 32 -2.28 -9.89 -13.06
CA GLY A 32 -3.03 -9.61 -11.84
C GLY A 32 -4.51 -9.41 -12.12
N SER A 33 -4.84 -8.58 -13.13
CA SER A 33 -6.22 -8.31 -13.54
C SER A 33 -6.92 -9.58 -14.03
N LEU A 34 -6.28 -10.34 -14.94
CA LEU A 34 -6.83 -11.60 -15.44
C LEU A 34 -7.05 -12.63 -14.31
N SER A 35 -6.07 -12.78 -13.41
CA SER A 35 -6.18 -13.72 -12.28
C SER A 35 -7.32 -13.33 -11.32
N ASN A 36 -7.50 -12.03 -11.05
CA ASN A 36 -8.59 -11.55 -10.21
C ASN A 36 -9.94 -11.78 -10.88
N ALA A 37 -10.06 -11.50 -12.18
CA ALA A 37 -11.27 -11.74 -12.94
C ALA A 37 -11.68 -13.22 -12.98
N ILE A 38 -10.70 -14.13 -13.14
CA ILE A 38 -10.93 -15.59 -13.05
C ILE A 38 -11.39 -15.98 -11.64
N SER A 39 -10.75 -15.47 -10.60
CA SER A 39 -11.10 -15.76 -9.20
C SER A 39 -12.51 -15.29 -8.86
N GLN A 40 -12.90 -14.09 -9.32
CA GLN A 40 -14.25 -13.58 -9.19
C GLN A 40 -15.27 -14.46 -9.94
N ALA A 41 -14.97 -14.85 -11.18
CA ALA A 41 -15.82 -15.75 -11.95
C ALA A 41 -16.04 -17.09 -11.23
N LYS A 42 -14.99 -17.71 -10.68
CA LYS A 42 -15.09 -18.95 -9.90
C LYS A 42 -15.91 -18.77 -8.62
N SER A 43 -15.72 -17.66 -7.90
CA SER A 43 -16.48 -17.31 -6.70
C SER A 43 -17.98 -17.16 -6.98
N GLU A 44 -18.33 -16.75 -8.20
CA GLU A 44 -19.69 -16.68 -8.74
C GLU A 44 -20.17 -17.99 -9.40
N LEU A 45 -19.39 -19.08 -9.32
CA LEU A 45 -19.63 -20.38 -9.97
C LEU A 45 -19.74 -20.31 -11.51
N LYS A 46 -19.12 -19.32 -12.15
CA LYS A 46 -19.10 -19.17 -13.61
C LYS A 46 -17.93 -19.95 -14.21
N ARG A 47 -18.24 -20.81 -15.19
CA ARG A 47 -17.25 -21.44 -16.08
C ARG A 47 -16.90 -20.47 -17.22
N PRO A 48 -15.82 -20.73 -18.00
CA PRO A 48 -15.50 -19.91 -19.17
C PRO A 48 -16.70 -19.74 -20.13
N ALA A 49 -17.53 -20.77 -20.30
CA ALA A 49 -18.72 -20.70 -21.14
C ALA A 49 -19.81 -19.74 -20.62
N ASP A 50 -19.89 -19.56 -19.30
CA ASP A 50 -20.95 -18.81 -18.61
C ASP A 50 -20.63 -17.31 -18.49
N ILE A 51 -19.40 -16.89 -18.83
CA ILE A 51 -18.99 -15.48 -18.84
C ILE A 51 -19.64 -14.77 -20.05
N PRO A 52 -20.37 -13.65 -19.87
CA PRO A 52 -20.97 -12.91 -20.97
C PRO A 52 -19.91 -12.48 -22.00
N ASN A 53 -20.15 -12.69 -23.29
CA ASN A 53 -19.24 -12.25 -24.35
C ASN A 53 -19.71 -10.91 -24.94
N ARG A 54 -19.53 -9.81 -24.18
CA ARG A 54 -20.01 -8.48 -24.57
C ARG A 54 -18.92 -7.62 -25.20
N SER A 55 -17.67 -7.93 -24.91
CA SER A 55 -16.50 -7.20 -25.36
C SER A 55 -15.37 -8.14 -25.78
N TYR A 56 -14.41 -7.61 -26.53
CA TYR A 56 -13.18 -8.35 -26.85
C TYR A 56 -12.39 -8.72 -25.58
N GLN A 57 -12.50 -7.92 -24.52
CA GLN A 57 -11.87 -8.24 -23.23
C GLN A 57 -12.50 -9.48 -22.59
N ASP A 58 -13.82 -9.64 -22.69
CA ASP A 58 -14.52 -10.83 -22.19
C ASP A 58 -14.12 -12.08 -22.99
N GLU A 59 -14.01 -11.96 -24.32
CA GLU A 59 -13.54 -13.06 -25.17
C GLU A 59 -12.12 -13.50 -24.77
N VAL A 60 -11.23 -12.54 -24.55
CA VAL A 60 -9.87 -12.81 -24.08
C VAL A 60 -9.88 -13.47 -22.71
N LEU A 61 -10.67 -12.96 -21.75
CA LEU A 61 -10.81 -13.55 -20.42
C LEU A 61 -11.29 -15.01 -20.52
N ARG A 62 -12.30 -15.30 -21.35
CA ARG A 62 -12.82 -16.66 -21.56
C ARG A 62 -11.73 -17.60 -22.07
N ARG A 63 -10.97 -17.18 -23.09
CA ARG A 63 -9.89 -18.00 -23.68
C ARG A 63 -8.75 -18.24 -22.69
N VAL A 64 -8.33 -17.21 -21.97
CA VAL A 64 -7.28 -17.32 -20.94
C VAL A 64 -7.75 -18.22 -19.80
N TYR A 65 -8.99 -18.06 -19.34
CA TYR A 65 -9.56 -18.88 -18.28
C TYR A 65 -9.63 -20.36 -18.70
N ASP A 66 -10.08 -20.65 -19.92
CA ASP A 66 -10.16 -22.02 -20.44
C ASP A 66 -8.78 -22.70 -20.52
N SER A 67 -7.80 -22.01 -21.12
CA SER A 67 -6.40 -22.48 -21.16
C SER A 67 -5.81 -22.67 -19.76
N TYR A 68 -6.07 -21.74 -18.83
CA TYR A 68 -5.62 -21.85 -17.44
C TYR A 68 -6.19 -23.10 -16.74
N GLN A 69 -7.48 -23.40 -16.92
CA GLN A 69 -8.11 -24.61 -16.37
C GLN A 69 -7.56 -25.89 -17.02
N GLU A 70 -7.24 -25.88 -18.31
CA GLU A 70 -6.58 -27.00 -18.99
C GLU A 70 -5.20 -27.30 -18.37
N VAL A 71 -4.39 -26.26 -18.14
CA VAL A 71 -3.08 -26.39 -17.50
C VAL A 71 -3.22 -26.96 -16.08
N LEU A 72 -4.19 -26.48 -15.30
CA LEU A 72 -4.46 -27.02 -13.96
C LEU A 72 -4.82 -28.51 -14.02
N ARG A 73 -5.76 -28.88 -14.90
CA ARG A 73 -6.22 -30.27 -15.07
C ARG A 73 -5.10 -31.20 -15.52
N ARG A 74 -4.30 -30.83 -16.52
CA ARG A 74 -3.13 -31.62 -16.97
C ARG A 74 -2.11 -31.84 -15.85
N SER A 75 -2.01 -30.90 -14.94
CA SER A 75 -1.11 -31.00 -13.78
C SER A 75 -1.70 -31.72 -12.56
N GLY A 76 -2.95 -32.19 -12.64
CA GLY A 76 -3.68 -32.74 -11.48
C GLY A 76 -3.84 -31.73 -10.33
N GLY A 77 -3.85 -30.43 -10.63
CA GLY A 77 -3.85 -29.36 -9.64
C GLY A 77 -5.21 -28.66 -9.55
N LEU A 78 -5.54 -28.22 -8.33
CA LEU A 78 -6.64 -27.30 -8.06
C LEU A 78 -6.06 -26.01 -7.46
N ASP A 79 -6.71 -24.90 -7.72
CA ASP A 79 -6.44 -23.65 -7.01
C ASP A 79 -7.47 -23.41 -5.88
N PHE A 80 -7.30 -22.35 -5.08
CA PHE A 80 -8.17 -22.08 -3.91
C PHE A 80 -9.66 -21.96 -4.25
N ASP A 81 -10.00 -21.35 -5.37
CA ASP A 81 -11.39 -21.12 -5.76
C ASP A 81 -11.99 -22.40 -6.35
N ASP A 82 -11.15 -23.24 -7.01
CA ASP A 82 -11.56 -24.57 -7.44
C ASP A 82 -11.98 -25.46 -6.26
N LEU A 83 -11.39 -25.29 -5.07
CA LEU A 83 -11.78 -26.10 -3.90
C LEU A 83 -13.27 -25.94 -3.57
N LEU A 84 -13.81 -24.73 -3.71
CA LEU A 84 -15.22 -24.45 -3.46
C LEU A 84 -16.07 -24.75 -4.70
N MET A 85 -15.64 -24.28 -5.87
CA MET A 85 -16.40 -24.45 -7.11
C MET A 85 -16.56 -25.93 -7.49
N LYS A 86 -15.49 -26.73 -7.39
CA LYS A 86 -15.55 -28.18 -7.69
C LYS A 86 -16.31 -28.96 -6.65
N LEU A 87 -16.25 -28.56 -5.38
CA LEU A 87 -17.09 -29.17 -4.35
C LEU A 87 -18.57 -28.87 -4.63
N ALA A 88 -18.92 -27.63 -5.00
CA ALA A 88 -20.29 -27.28 -5.35
C ALA A 88 -20.78 -28.05 -6.58
N GLU A 89 -19.94 -28.18 -7.61
CA GLU A 89 -20.23 -28.98 -8.81
C GLU A 89 -20.44 -30.46 -8.47
N LEU A 90 -19.54 -31.07 -7.68
CA LEU A 90 -19.65 -32.46 -7.24
C LEU A 90 -20.96 -32.68 -6.47
N LEU A 91 -21.22 -31.87 -5.43
CA LEU A 91 -22.41 -32.03 -4.60
C LEU A 91 -23.71 -31.71 -5.34
N SER A 92 -23.66 -30.95 -6.43
CA SER A 92 -24.84 -30.68 -7.27
C SER A 92 -25.14 -31.78 -8.28
N THR A 93 -24.14 -32.60 -8.64
CA THR A 93 -24.25 -33.59 -9.73
C THR A 93 -24.22 -35.04 -9.25
N ASP A 94 -23.61 -35.30 -8.09
CA ASP A 94 -23.49 -36.62 -7.49
C ASP A 94 -24.36 -36.70 -6.22
N ALA A 95 -25.51 -37.35 -6.36
CA ALA A 95 -26.48 -37.51 -5.27
C ALA A 95 -25.95 -38.39 -4.12
N GLU A 96 -25.10 -39.38 -4.40
CA GLU A 96 -24.53 -40.26 -3.38
C GLU A 96 -23.52 -39.50 -2.53
N ALA A 97 -22.64 -38.72 -3.18
CA ALA A 97 -21.71 -37.85 -2.51
C ALA A 97 -22.44 -36.82 -1.63
N LEU A 98 -23.50 -36.19 -2.14
CA LEU A 98 -24.32 -35.26 -1.38
C LEU A 98 -25.01 -35.92 -0.18
N ALA A 99 -25.66 -37.07 -0.38
CA ALA A 99 -26.33 -37.82 0.68
C ALA A 99 -25.38 -38.18 1.82
N LYS A 100 -24.17 -38.64 1.50
CA LYS A 100 -23.12 -38.92 2.49
C LYS A 100 -22.82 -37.72 3.39
N TRP A 101 -22.73 -36.52 2.82
CA TRP A 101 -22.43 -35.32 3.59
C TRP A 101 -23.64 -34.79 4.35
N ARG A 102 -24.85 -34.91 3.80
CA ARG A 102 -26.09 -34.54 4.50
C ARG A 102 -26.38 -35.44 5.69
N ASP A 103 -26.10 -36.74 5.60
CA ASP A 103 -26.21 -37.68 6.74
C ASP A 103 -25.25 -37.29 7.87
N ARG A 104 -24.02 -36.90 7.51
CA ARG A 104 -23.02 -36.45 8.47
C ARG A 104 -23.35 -35.09 9.09
N PHE A 105 -23.77 -34.12 8.29
CA PHE A 105 -24.00 -32.72 8.70
C PHE A 105 -25.49 -32.44 8.89
N ARG A 106 -26.06 -33.04 9.94
CA ARG A 106 -27.45 -32.81 10.33
C ARG A 106 -27.76 -31.41 10.83
N HIS A 107 -26.75 -30.67 11.28
CA HIS A 107 -26.85 -29.27 11.69
C HIS A 107 -25.70 -28.49 11.06
N VAL A 108 -26.01 -27.35 10.43
CA VAL A 108 -25.03 -26.49 9.75
C VAL A 108 -25.01 -25.15 10.47
N LEU A 109 -23.85 -24.78 10.99
CA LEU A 109 -23.63 -23.50 11.67
C LEU A 109 -22.64 -22.68 10.83
N VAL A 110 -23.03 -21.45 10.48
CA VAL A 110 -22.17 -20.55 9.68
C VAL A 110 -22.06 -19.21 10.39
N ASP A 111 -20.84 -18.84 10.74
CA ASP A 111 -20.52 -17.52 11.27
C ASP A 111 -20.02 -16.59 10.15
N GLU A 112 -20.02 -15.28 10.39
CA GLU A 112 -19.62 -14.23 9.42
C GLU A 112 -20.34 -14.36 8.06
N TYR A 113 -21.63 -14.72 8.09
CA TYR A 113 -22.39 -15.08 6.88
C TYR A 113 -22.51 -13.95 5.86
N GLN A 114 -22.38 -12.69 6.29
CA GLN A 114 -22.38 -11.52 5.42
C GLN A 114 -21.18 -11.48 4.45
N ASP A 115 -20.08 -12.15 4.76
CA ASP A 115 -18.88 -12.19 3.92
C ASP A 115 -18.85 -13.41 2.97
N THR A 116 -19.96 -14.15 2.87
CA THR A 116 -20.03 -15.32 2.00
C THR A 116 -20.16 -14.93 0.53
N ASN A 117 -19.44 -15.64 -0.34
CA ASN A 117 -19.62 -15.54 -1.79
C ASN A 117 -20.69 -16.52 -2.31
N ARG A 118 -21.02 -16.44 -3.60
CA ARG A 118 -22.05 -17.29 -4.21
C ARG A 118 -21.73 -18.79 -4.11
N ALA A 119 -20.46 -19.19 -4.28
CA ALA A 119 -20.05 -20.58 -4.16
C ALA A 119 -20.30 -21.13 -2.75
N GLN A 120 -19.92 -20.38 -1.72
CA GLN A 120 -20.16 -20.74 -0.32
C GLN A 120 -21.65 -20.80 0.00
N TYR A 121 -22.42 -19.82 -0.46
CA TYR A 121 -23.87 -19.79 -0.34
C TYR A 121 -24.54 -21.04 -0.93
N VAL A 122 -24.15 -21.44 -2.15
CA VAL A 122 -24.71 -22.66 -2.79
C VAL A 122 -24.34 -23.91 -2.00
N LEU A 123 -23.11 -24.02 -1.49
CA LEU A 123 -22.68 -25.15 -0.68
C LEU A 123 -23.50 -25.28 0.62
N VAL A 124 -23.69 -24.17 1.34
CA VAL A 124 -24.51 -24.16 2.57
C VAL A 124 -25.93 -24.64 2.27
N ASN A 125 -26.54 -24.15 1.20
CA ASN A 125 -27.89 -24.58 0.80
C ASN A 125 -27.95 -26.04 0.37
N LEU A 126 -26.98 -26.54 -0.40
CA LEU A 126 -26.95 -27.96 -0.78
C LEU A 126 -26.89 -28.86 0.45
N LEU A 127 -26.06 -28.53 1.44
CA LEU A 127 -25.89 -29.33 2.65
C LEU A 127 -27.11 -29.21 3.59
N ALA A 128 -27.71 -28.02 3.71
CA ALA A 128 -28.81 -27.78 4.62
C ALA A 128 -30.19 -28.19 4.08
N ALA A 129 -30.37 -28.32 2.76
CA ALA A 129 -31.70 -28.45 2.15
C ALA A 129 -32.53 -29.67 2.61
N GLU A 130 -31.90 -30.77 3.06
CA GLU A 130 -32.63 -31.96 3.54
C GLU A 130 -33.18 -31.77 4.96
N HIS A 131 -32.30 -31.45 5.92
CA HIS A 131 -32.68 -31.35 7.33
C HIS A 131 -33.23 -29.97 7.71
N ARG A 132 -32.92 -28.93 6.93
CA ARG A 132 -33.22 -27.51 7.18
C ARG A 132 -32.73 -26.96 8.53
N ASN A 133 -31.84 -27.69 9.19
CA ASN A 133 -31.21 -27.29 10.45
C ASN A 133 -29.98 -26.41 10.18
N VAL A 134 -30.20 -25.22 9.65
CA VAL A 134 -29.14 -24.24 9.39
C VAL A 134 -29.30 -23.03 10.30
N ALA A 135 -28.23 -22.65 10.99
CA ALA A 135 -28.14 -21.41 11.73
C ALA A 135 -27.00 -20.57 11.14
N VAL A 136 -27.34 -19.36 10.68
CA VAL A 136 -26.36 -18.40 10.18
C VAL A 136 -26.30 -17.21 11.12
N VAL A 137 -25.09 -16.72 11.37
CA VAL A 137 -24.81 -15.53 12.18
C VAL A 137 -24.03 -14.55 11.32
N GLY A 138 -24.38 -13.27 11.41
CA GLY A 138 -23.66 -12.23 10.70
C GLY A 138 -24.22 -10.84 10.96
N ASP A 139 -23.49 -9.84 10.51
CA ASP A 139 -23.85 -8.42 10.62
C ASP A 139 -23.61 -7.73 9.28
N ASP A 140 -24.68 -7.28 8.62
CA ASP A 140 -24.64 -6.56 7.34
C ASP A 140 -23.81 -5.26 7.40
N ASP A 141 -23.65 -4.64 8.58
CA ASP A 141 -22.77 -3.47 8.76
C ASP A 141 -21.28 -3.84 8.79
N GLN A 142 -20.95 -5.12 8.89
CA GLN A 142 -19.57 -5.64 8.96
C GLN A 142 -19.15 -6.45 7.72
N SER A 143 -19.87 -6.30 6.61
CA SER A 143 -19.52 -6.89 5.31
C SER A 143 -18.45 -6.06 4.60
N ILE A 144 -17.18 -6.48 4.65
CA ILE A 144 -16.02 -5.71 4.15
C ILE A 144 -15.10 -6.49 3.20
N TYR A 145 -15.56 -7.64 2.69
CA TYR A 145 -14.81 -8.49 1.75
C TYR A 145 -15.46 -8.59 0.37
N ARG A 146 -16.19 -7.56 -0.10
CA ARG A 146 -16.80 -7.57 -1.44
C ARG A 146 -15.73 -7.66 -2.53
N PHE A 147 -14.57 -7.04 -2.33
CA PHE A 147 -13.41 -7.20 -3.23
C PHE A 147 -12.91 -8.65 -3.38
N ARG A 148 -13.36 -9.57 -2.51
CA ARG A 148 -13.13 -11.03 -2.60
C ARG A 148 -14.37 -11.81 -3.06
N GLY A 149 -15.40 -11.11 -3.54
CA GLY A 149 -16.64 -11.70 -4.05
C GLY A 149 -17.71 -11.98 -2.99
N ALA A 150 -17.58 -11.43 -1.77
CA ALA A 150 -18.65 -11.49 -0.79
C ALA A 150 -19.93 -10.80 -1.29
N ASP A 151 -21.08 -11.41 -1.03
CA ASP A 151 -22.38 -10.90 -1.41
C ASP A 151 -23.27 -10.71 -0.18
N ILE A 152 -23.40 -9.46 0.26
CA ILE A 152 -24.24 -9.06 1.40
C ILE A 152 -25.71 -9.46 1.23
N ARG A 153 -26.18 -9.65 -0.01
CA ARG A 153 -27.55 -10.11 -0.25
C ARG A 153 -27.80 -11.49 0.33
N ASN A 154 -26.78 -12.34 0.47
CA ASN A 154 -26.92 -13.67 1.06
C ASN A 154 -27.52 -13.62 2.46
N ILE A 155 -27.09 -12.67 3.30
CA ILE A 155 -27.64 -12.51 4.65
C ILE A 155 -28.97 -11.75 4.66
N LEU A 156 -29.09 -10.69 3.85
CA LEU A 156 -30.31 -9.87 3.79
C LEU A 156 -31.50 -10.64 3.22
N GLU A 157 -31.25 -11.58 2.32
CA GLU A 157 -32.27 -12.35 1.61
C GLU A 157 -32.44 -13.77 2.14
N PHE A 158 -31.80 -14.14 3.26
CA PHE A 158 -31.83 -15.50 3.82
C PHE A 158 -33.24 -16.07 3.98
N ARG A 159 -34.22 -15.23 4.34
CA ARG A 159 -35.63 -15.62 4.49
C ARG A 159 -36.35 -15.93 3.17
N LYS A 160 -35.79 -15.58 2.02
CA LYS A 160 -36.33 -16.00 0.72
C LYS A 160 -36.14 -17.51 0.51
N ASP A 161 -35.01 -18.05 0.95
CA ASP A 161 -34.68 -19.49 0.84
C ASP A 161 -35.17 -20.29 2.07
N TYR A 162 -35.22 -19.66 3.24
CA TYR A 162 -35.75 -20.23 4.49
C TYR A 162 -36.89 -19.37 5.07
N PRO A 163 -38.12 -19.46 4.52
CA PRO A 163 -39.25 -18.63 4.96
C PRO A 163 -39.65 -18.84 6.43
N ASP A 164 -39.42 -20.05 6.94
CA ASP A 164 -39.64 -20.54 8.30
C ASP A 164 -38.49 -20.21 9.27
N ALA A 165 -37.43 -19.53 8.81
CA ALA A 165 -36.30 -19.16 9.65
C ALA A 165 -36.72 -18.26 10.82
N HIS A 166 -36.32 -18.64 12.03
CA HIS A 166 -36.45 -17.81 13.22
C HIS A 166 -35.32 -16.77 13.25
N VAL A 167 -35.68 -15.49 13.36
CA VAL A 167 -34.71 -14.37 13.40
C VAL A 167 -34.57 -13.89 14.83
N VAL A 168 -33.33 -13.89 15.33
CA VAL A 168 -32.97 -13.33 16.64
C VAL A 168 -32.10 -12.11 16.42
N HIS A 169 -32.50 -10.97 16.99
CA HIS A 169 -31.71 -9.73 16.95
C HIS A 169 -30.90 -9.59 18.23
N LEU A 170 -29.58 -9.46 18.10
CA LEU A 170 -28.66 -9.22 19.21
C LEU A 170 -28.25 -7.75 19.19
N GLU A 171 -28.99 -6.90 19.90
CA GLU A 171 -28.78 -5.45 19.89
C GLU A 171 -27.92 -4.95 21.06
N GLN A 172 -27.75 -5.77 22.10
CA GLN A 172 -26.91 -5.44 23.24
C GLN A 172 -25.43 -5.68 22.91
N ASN A 173 -24.64 -4.61 22.92
CA ASN A 173 -23.21 -4.63 22.74
C ASN A 173 -22.49 -4.67 24.10
N TYR A 174 -21.64 -5.67 24.26
CA TYR A 174 -20.85 -5.89 25.47
C TYR A 174 -19.41 -5.33 25.37
N ARG A 175 -19.00 -4.88 24.18
CA ARG A 175 -17.62 -4.47 23.87
C ARG A 175 -17.37 -2.99 24.11
N SER A 176 -18.21 -2.10 23.58
CA SER A 176 -17.93 -0.68 23.41
C SER A 176 -18.82 0.16 24.31
N SER A 177 -18.35 1.36 24.68
CA SER A 177 -19.18 2.36 25.37
C SER A 177 -20.29 2.92 24.47
N GLN A 178 -21.35 3.45 25.07
CA GLN A 178 -22.47 4.02 24.30
C GLN A 178 -22.02 5.20 23.42
N ALA A 179 -21.05 6.00 23.87
CA ALA A 179 -20.49 7.09 23.08
C ALA A 179 -19.87 6.60 21.76
N ILE A 180 -19.09 5.51 21.81
CA ILE A 180 -18.49 4.89 20.62
C ILE A 180 -19.58 4.31 19.71
N LEU A 181 -20.58 3.63 20.28
CA LEU A 181 -21.68 3.03 19.52
C LEU A 181 -22.52 4.09 18.80
N ASP A 182 -22.86 5.19 19.48
CA ASP A 182 -23.62 6.29 18.89
C ASP A 182 -22.81 7.00 17.78
N THR A 183 -21.49 7.20 17.96
CA THR A 183 -20.62 7.73 16.92
C THR A 183 -20.56 6.79 15.71
N ALA A 184 -20.32 5.50 15.91
CA ALA A 184 -20.30 4.51 14.83
C ALA A 184 -21.66 4.43 14.11
N TYR A 185 -22.76 4.49 14.86
CA TYR A 185 -24.11 4.51 14.32
C TYR A 185 -24.35 5.74 13.43
N SER A 186 -23.86 6.91 13.83
CA SER A 186 -24.03 8.15 13.05
C SER A 186 -23.36 8.09 11.67
N VAL A 187 -22.27 7.34 11.56
CA VAL A 187 -21.59 7.07 10.29
C VAL A 187 -22.33 6.02 9.48
N ILE A 188 -22.67 4.86 10.05
CA ILE A 188 -23.21 3.72 9.28
C ILE A 188 -24.67 3.90 8.86
N ARG A 189 -25.48 4.69 9.60
CA ARG A 189 -26.91 4.89 9.28
C ARG A 189 -27.17 5.46 7.88
N SER A 190 -26.18 6.11 7.28
CA SER A 190 -26.27 6.67 5.92
C SER A 190 -26.11 5.62 4.83
N ASN A 191 -25.82 4.35 5.17
CA ASN A 191 -25.73 3.28 4.18
C ASN A 191 -27.11 2.83 3.68
N PRO A 192 -27.25 2.61 2.36
CA PRO A 192 -28.48 2.08 1.77
C PRO A 192 -28.67 0.59 2.13
N GLU A 193 -29.94 0.14 2.11
CA GLU A 193 -30.34 -1.28 2.21
C GLU A 193 -29.82 -2.03 3.45
N ARG A 194 -29.57 -1.27 4.52
CA ARG A 194 -29.15 -1.77 5.83
C ARG A 194 -30.34 -2.35 6.61
N ALA A 195 -30.12 -3.44 7.35
CA ALA A 195 -31.11 -3.94 8.31
C ALA A 195 -31.33 -2.91 9.44
N PRO A 196 -32.58 -2.59 9.81
CA PRO A 196 -32.85 -1.61 10.86
C PRO A 196 -32.43 -2.18 12.21
N LYS A 197 -31.28 -1.73 12.71
CA LYS A 197 -30.78 -2.07 14.05
C LYS A 197 -30.03 -0.92 14.69
N ARG A 198 -30.12 -0.76 16.01
CA ARG A 198 -29.31 0.18 16.77
C ARG A 198 -28.76 -0.51 18.01
N LEU A 199 -27.45 -0.52 18.14
CA LEU A 199 -26.79 -1.17 19.26
C LEU A 199 -26.85 -0.31 20.52
N TRP A 200 -26.99 -0.96 21.67
CA TRP A 200 -26.99 -0.31 22.99
C TRP A 200 -26.09 -1.08 23.96
N THR A 201 -25.65 -0.45 25.06
CA THR A 201 -24.81 -1.12 26.07
C THR A 201 -25.22 -0.79 27.50
N GLU A 202 -25.02 -1.74 28.42
CA GLU A 202 -25.17 -1.54 29.88
C GLU A 202 -23.87 -1.03 30.54
N ARG A 203 -22.78 -0.94 29.77
CA ARG A 203 -21.50 -0.46 30.31
C ARG A 203 -21.64 1.00 30.73
N ALA A 204 -21.46 1.25 32.03
CA ALA A 204 -21.43 2.59 32.57
C ALA A 204 -20.18 3.35 32.12
N GLY A 205 -20.35 4.65 31.86
CA GLY A 205 -19.25 5.54 31.48
C GLY A 205 -18.85 5.44 30.00
N GLY A 206 -17.59 5.80 29.74
CA GLY A 206 -17.04 5.97 28.40
C GLY A 206 -16.81 7.44 28.06
N GLU A 207 -15.58 7.75 27.64
CA GLU A 207 -15.30 9.10 27.16
C GLU A 207 -15.87 9.32 25.76
N LYS A 208 -16.20 10.57 25.46
CA LYS A 208 -16.58 10.96 24.10
C LYS A 208 -15.42 10.70 23.15
N VAL A 209 -15.77 10.40 21.90
CA VAL A 209 -14.80 10.22 20.82
C VAL A 209 -14.03 11.52 20.60
N ILE A 210 -12.71 11.43 20.41
CA ILE A 210 -11.87 12.58 20.10
C ILE A 210 -11.61 12.57 18.60
N ALA A 211 -11.90 13.68 17.92
CA ALA A 211 -11.52 13.90 16.53
C ALA A 211 -10.53 15.08 16.46
N THR A 212 -9.42 14.90 15.77
CA THR A 212 -8.37 15.93 15.65
C THR A 212 -7.83 16.04 14.22
N GLN A 213 -7.25 17.19 13.90
CA GLN A 213 -6.53 17.42 12.65
C GLN A 213 -5.11 17.87 12.98
N ALA A 214 -4.12 17.15 12.47
CA ALA A 214 -2.70 17.51 12.50
C ALA A 214 -2.30 18.25 11.22
N TYR A 215 -1.14 18.91 11.20
CA TYR A 215 -0.67 19.55 9.98
C TYR A 215 -0.22 18.52 8.93
N ASN A 216 0.54 17.50 9.34
CA ASN A 216 1.06 16.44 8.48
C ASN A 216 1.00 15.04 9.12
N GLU A 217 1.39 14.01 8.37
CA GLU A 217 1.41 12.61 8.84
C GLU A 217 2.36 12.35 10.01
N VAL A 218 3.43 13.13 10.12
CA VAL A 218 4.40 13.01 11.22
C VAL A 218 3.79 13.57 12.51
N GLU A 219 3.19 14.77 12.47
CA GLU A 219 2.48 15.35 13.60
C GLU A 219 1.28 14.48 14.03
N GLU A 220 0.59 13.85 13.07
CA GLU A 220 -0.47 12.89 13.39
C GLU A 220 0.08 11.68 14.17
N ALA A 221 1.23 11.15 13.76
CA ALA A 221 1.90 10.06 14.46
C ALA A 221 2.45 10.48 15.83
N GLU A 222 2.97 11.70 15.96
CA GLU A 222 3.39 12.29 17.24
C GLU A 222 2.23 12.43 18.21
N PHE A 223 1.07 12.91 17.74
CA PHE A 223 -0.15 12.98 18.54
C PHE A 223 -0.56 11.60 19.07
N VAL A 224 -0.52 10.56 18.23
CA VAL A 224 -0.82 9.19 18.65
C VAL A 224 0.17 8.71 19.71
N ALA A 225 1.46 8.95 19.52
CA ALA A 225 2.50 8.56 20.48
C ALA A 225 2.36 9.29 21.82
N ASP A 226 2.10 10.60 21.79
CA ASP A 226 1.81 11.42 22.98
C ASP A 226 0.64 10.86 23.78
N GLU A 227 -0.45 10.50 23.10
CA GLU A 227 -1.65 10.01 23.75
C GLU A 227 -1.48 8.58 24.30
N ILE A 228 -0.71 7.72 23.61
CA ILE A 228 -0.31 6.41 24.14
C ILE A 228 0.45 6.59 25.46
N GLU A 229 1.49 7.42 25.48
CA GLU A 229 2.27 7.66 26.71
C GLU A 229 1.43 8.29 27.82
N ARG A 230 0.58 9.26 27.49
CA ARG A 230 -0.31 9.90 28.45
C ARG A 230 -1.26 8.88 29.08
N LEU A 231 -1.89 8.03 28.27
CA LEU A 231 -2.80 6.98 28.75
C LEU A 231 -2.07 5.89 29.53
N ARG A 232 -0.82 5.56 29.17
CA ARG A 232 0.03 4.68 29.99
C ARG A 232 0.28 5.27 31.38
N LYS A 233 0.59 6.57 31.46
CA LYS A 233 0.88 7.27 32.72
C LYS A 233 -0.36 7.53 33.58
N THR A 234 -1.50 7.83 32.95
CA THR A 234 -2.72 8.26 33.65
C THR A 234 -3.72 7.13 33.92
N GLU A 235 -3.71 6.06 33.12
CA GLU A 235 -4.64 4.92 33.22
C GLU A 235 -3.91 3.58 33.39
N GLU A 236 -2.59 3.59 33.59
CA GLU A 236 -1.75 2.40 33.84
C GLU A 236 -1.90 1.29 32.77
N ARG A 237 -2.25 1.66 31.53
CA ARG A 237 -2.43 0.69 30.44
C ARG A 237 -1.09 0.15 29.93
N GLY A 238 -1.04 -1.12 29.53
CA GLY A 238 0.08 -1.72 28.79
C GLY A 238 0.05 -1.35 27.30
N TYR A 239 1.19 -1.49 26.58
CA TYR A 239 1.25 -1.16 25.14
C TYR A 239 0.32 -2.01 24.27
N SER A 240 0.06 -3.25 24.67
CA SER A 240 -0.88 -4.16 24.00
C SER A 240 -2.34 -3.70 24.02
N ALA A 241 -2.69 -2.71 24.87
CA ALA A 241 -4.03 -2.14 24.95
C ALA A 241 -4.34 -1.17 23.79
N PHE A 242 -3.35 -0.78 23.00
CA PHE A 242 -3.47 0.23 21.96
C PHE A 242 -3.43 -0.41 20.57
N ALA A 243 -4.29 0.08 19.67
CA ALA A 243 -4.21 -0.22 18.25
C ALA A 243 -4.30 1.05 17.40
N VAL A 244 -3.46 1.13 16.38
CA VAL A 244 -3.46 2.16 15.34
C VAL A 244 -3.95 1.53 14.05
N LEU A 245 -5.13 1.96 13.61
CA LEU A 245 -5.86 1.45 12.46
C LEU A 245 -5.74 2.41 11.29
N TYR A 246 -5.27 1.90 10.15
CA TYR A 246 -5.11 2.66 8.92
C TYR A 246 -5.73 1.92 7.73
N ARG A 247 -5.98 2.65 6.63
CA ARG A 247 -6.58 2.08 5.42
C ARG A 247 -5.58 1.27 4.60
N THR A 248 -4.37 1.80 4.41
CA THR A 248 -3.33 1.22 3.55
C THR A 248 -2.04 0.98 4.33
N ASN A 249 -1.26 -0.04 3.93
CA ASN A 249 0.02 -0.35 4.57
C ASN A 249 1.10 0.72 4.36
N ALA A 250 0.90 1.67 3.44
CA ALA A 250 1.81 2.79 3.25
C ALA A 250 1.75 3.75 4.45
N GLN A 251 0.58 3.89 5.07
CA GLN A 251 0.39 4.78 6.23
C GLN A 251 1.17 4.33 7.47
N SER A 252 1.46 3.02 7.62
CA SER A 252 2.11 2.50 8.83
C SER A 252 3.45 3.16 9.11
N ARG A 253 4.17 3.57 8.06
CA ARG A 253 5.53 4.07 8.14
C ARG A 253 5.70 5.25 9.09
N ALA A 254 4.90 6.31 8.95
CA ALA A 254 5.05 7.50 9.80
C ALA A 254 4.87 7.15 11.29
N PHE A 255 3.97 6.20 11.58
CA PHE A 255 3.76 5.69 12.94
C PHE A 255 4.91 4.80 13.39
N GLU A 256 5.40 3.89 12.54
CA GLU A 256 6.59 3.07 12.81
C GLU A 256 7.79 3.96 13.20
N ASP A 257 8.10 4.96 12.38
CA ASP A 257 9.24 5.86 12.58
C ASP A 257 9.12 6.67 13.89
N VAL A 258 7.95 7.26 14.18
CA VAL A 258 7.74 8.03 15.43
C VAL A 258 7.76 7.14 16.66
N LEU A 259 7.10 5.97 16.62
CA LEU A 259 7.07 5.04 17.75
C LEU A 259 8.48 4.49 18.04
N ALA A 260 9.25 4.16 17.01
CA ALA A 260 10.64 3.72 17.14
C ALA A 260 11.52 4.81 17.78
N ARG A 261 11.46 6.05 17.27
CA ARG A 261 12.21 7.20 17.82
C ARG A 261 11.90 7.45 19.30
N ARG A 262 10.63 7.30 19.68
CA ARG A 262 10.18 7.45 21.07
C ARG A 262 10.34 6.19 21.93
N ARG A 263 10.92 5.12 21.38
CA ARG A 263 11.11 3.82 22.05
C ARG A 263 9.80 3.24 22.58
N ILE A 264 8.71 3.45 21.85
CA ILE A 264 7.42 2.82 22.12
C ILE A 264 7.39 1.48 21.38
N PRO A 265 7.33 0.34 22.08
CA PRO A 265 7.22 -0.98 21.46
C PRO A 265 5.95 -1.07 20.61
N TYR A 266 6.09 -1.59 19.40
CA TYR A 266 4.97 -1.80 18.50
C TYR A 266 5.08 -3.12 17.75
N ARG A 267 3.94 -3.60 17.25
CA ARG A 267 3.83 -4.78 16.39
C ARG A 267 3.05 -4.43 15.13
N LEU A 268 3.56 -4.87 13.97
CA LEU A 268 2.90 -4.70 12.69
C LEU A 268 2.14 -5.98 12.31
N VAL A 269 0.83 -5.89 12.07
CA VAL A 269 -0.01 -7.03 11.67
C VAL A 269 -0.38 -6.95 10.19
N GLY A 270 -0.12 -8.04 9.45
CA GLY A 270 -0.48 -8.14 8.03
C GLY A 270 0.48 -7.40 7.09
N GLY A 271 1.67 -7.03 7.56
CA GLY A 271 2.73 -6.39 6.80
C GLY A 271 4.12 -6.81 7.28
N VAL A 272 5.13 -6.45 6.50
CA VAL A 272 6.54 -6.50 6.91
C VAL A 272 6.93 -5.09 7.33
N ARG A 273 7.67 -4.94 8.44
CA ARG A 273 8.14 -3.62 8.93
C ARG A 273 8.77 -2.85 7.78
N PHE A 274 8.55 -1.54 7.69
CA PHE A 274 8.97 -0.77 6.52
C PHE A 274 10.45 -1.01 6.14
N TRP A 275 11.33 -0.98 7.14
CA TRP A 275 12.77 -1.20 7.01
C TRP A 275 13.16 -2.66 6.70
N GLU A 276 12.23 -3.60 6.85
CA GLU A 276 12.43 -5.01 6.51
C GLU A 276 11.97 -5.38 5.11
N ARG A 277 11.24 -4.49 4.43
CA ARG A 277 10.74 -4.72 3.08
C ARG A 277 11.91 -4.90 2.11
N ARG A 278 11.77 -5.84 1.18
CA ARG A 278 12.88 -6.29 0.33
C ARG A 278 13.44 -5.15 -0.52
N GLU A 279 12.55 -4.43 -1.18
CA GLU A 279 12.83 -3.29 -2.05
C GLU A 279 13.48 -2.13 -1.28
N VAL A 280 13.05 -1.87 -0.05
CA VAL A 280 13.62 -0.84 0.83
C VAL A 280 15.04 -1.25 1.22
N LYS A 281 15.25 -2.47 1.72
CA LYS A 281 16.59 -2.98 2.07
C LYS A 281 17.54 -3.03 0.87
N ASP A 282 17.04 -3.33 -0.33
CA ASP A 282 17.85 -3.35 -1.55
C ASP A 282 18.32 -1.94 -1.93
N LEU A 283 17.40 -0.96 -1.92
CA LEU A 283 17.74 0.43 -2.20
C LEU A 283 18.70 1.00 -1.14
N VAL A 284 18.46 0.74 0.15
CA VAL A 284 19.37 1.14 1.24
C VAL A 284 20.74 0.49 1.08
N ALA A 285 20.82 -0.80 0.74
CA ALA A 285 22.09 -1.47 0.51
C ALA A 285 22.84 -0.90 -0.71
N TYR A 286 22.13 -0.50 -1.77
CA TYR A 286 22.74 0.23 -2.88
C TYR A 286 23.36 1.55 -2.42
N MET A 287 22.61 2.36 -1.68
CA MET A 287 23.09 3.65 -1.14
C MET A 287 24.30 3.45 -0.22
N ARG A 288 24.24 2.46 0.68
CA ARG A 288 25.33 2.10 1.61
C ARG A 288 26.58 1.63 0.87
N PHE A 289 26.46 0.80 -0.16
CA PHE A 289 27.61 0.32 -0.92
C PHE A 289 28.22 1.43 -1.79
N CYS A 290 27.39 2.31 -2.35
CA CYS A 290 27.86 3.51 -3.05
C CYS A 290 28.64 4.43 -2.11
N PHE A 291 28.17 4.64 -0.88
CA PHE A 291 28.86 5.42 0.15
C PHE A 291 30.13 4.73 0.65
N ASN A 292 30.03 3.45 1.02
CA ASN A 292 31.12 2.63 1.56
C ASN A 292 31.33 1.36 0.71
N PRO A 293 32.30 1.35 -0.23
CA PRO A 293 32.56 0.22 -1.12
C PRO A 293 33.24 -0.97 -0.41
N ARG A 294 33.49 -0.87 0.91
CA ARG A 294 33.94 -1.99 1.76
C ARG A 294 32.77 -2.75 2.38
N ASP A 295 31.52 -2.31 2.23
CA ASP A 295 30.35 -2.97 2.81
C ASP A 295 30.01 -4.28 2.05
N ALA A 296 30.65 -5.38 2.48
CA ALA A 296 30.47 -6.71 1.91
C ALA A 296 29.03 -7.26 2.07
N LEU A 297 28.31 -6.85 3.11
CA LEU A 297 26.93 -7.28 3.34
C LEU A 297 26.01 -6.64 2.31
N SER A 298 26.16 -5.32 2.11
CA SER A 298 25.41 -4.60 1.08
C SER A 298 25.74 -5.12 -0.32
N PHE A 299 27.03 -5.34 -0.63
CA PHE A 299 27.45 -5.95 -1.91
C PHE A 299 26.76 -7.29 -2.17
N SER A 300 26.82 -8.21 -1.19
CA SER A 300 26.26 -9.56 -1.32
C SER A 300 24.76 -9.54 -1.57
N ARG A 301 24.06 -8.54 -1.03
CA ARG A 301 22.62 -8.35 -1.22
C ARG A 301 22.26 -7.85 -2.61
N ILE A 302 22.99 -6.86 -3.11
CA ILE A 302 22.59 -6.08 -4.30
C ILE A 302 23.20 -6.57 -5.62
N VAL A 303 24.35 -7.26 -5.57
CA VAL A 303 25.07 -7.64 -6.81
C VAL A 303 24.22 -8.51 -7.74
N SER A 304 23.35 -9.35 -7.18
CA SER A 304 22.42 -10.20 -7.93
C SER A 304 21.00 -9.63 -8.09
N VAL A 305 20.74 -8.38 -7.66
CA VAL A 305 19.42 -7.74 -7.75
C VAL A 305 19.54 -6.39 -8.45
N PRO A 306 18.93 -6.18 -9.63
CA PRO A 306 18.22 -7.15 -10.47
C PRO A 306 19.11 -8.30 -10.93
N SER A 307 18.53 -9.39 -11.47
CA SER A 307 19.29 -10.60 -11.83
C SER A 307 20.36 -10.32 -12.90
N ARG A 308 21.63 -10.47 -12.52
CA ARG A 308 22.81 -10.30 -13.39
C ARG A 308 23.51 -11.61 -13.77
N LYS A 309 22.87 -12.77 -13.51
CA LYS A 309 23.48 -14.11 -13.66
C LYS A 309 24.73 -14.31 -12.78
N ILE A 310 24.81 -13.60 -11.66
CA ILE A 310 25.86 -13.75 -10.65
C ILE A 310 25.31 -14.68 -9.55
N GLY A 311 26.00 -15.78 -9.29
CA GLY A 311 25.62 -16.78 -8.29
C GLY A 311 26.38 -16.62 -6.98
N SER A 312 25.93 -17.30 -5.92
CA SER A 312 26.53 -17.22 -4.57
C SER A 312 28.03 -17.53 -4.56
N VAL A 313 28.47 -18.53 -5.32
CA VAL A 313 29.91 -18.90 -5.43
C VAL A 313 30.77 -17.73 -5.90
N THR A 314 30.28 -16.93 -6.86
CA THR A 314 30.99 -15.74 -7.33
C THR A 314 31.04 -14.66 -6.25
N VAL A 315 29.93 -14.44 -5.54
CA VAL A 315 29.86 -13.46 -4.45
C VAL A 315 30.81 -13.83 -3.31
N ASP A 316 30.81 -15.10 -2.92
CA ASP A 316 31.68 -15.63 -1.86
C ASP A 316 33.17 -15.53 -2.24
N ALA A 317 33.52 -15.80 -3.49
CA ALA A 317 34.89 -15.67 -4.00
C ALA A 317 35.38 -14.22 -3.95
N VAL A 318 34.55 -13.25 -4.38
CA VAL A 318 34.89 -11.82 -4.33
C VAL A 318 35.03 -11.35 -2.88
N ASN A 319 34.10 -11.72 -2.00
CA ASN A 319 34.15 -11.35 -0.58
C ASN A 319 35.37 -11.95 0.14
N SER A 320 35.72 -13.21 -0.16
CA SER A 320 36.89 -13.88 0.43
C SER A 320 38.17 -13.20 -0.02
N PHE A 321 38.30 -12.93 -1.32
CA PHE A 321 39.46 -12.21 -1.86
C PHE A 321 39.57 -10.79 -1.29
N ALA A 322 38.46 -10.08 -1.10
CA ALA A 322 38.44 -8.76 -0.47
C ALA A 322 38.92 -8.79 0.98
N ARG A 323 38.54 -9.80 1.75
CA ARG A 323 39.01 -10.00 3.12
C ARG A 323 40.50 -10.34 3.18
N GLU A 324 40.97 -11.23 2.30
CA GLU A 324 42.38 -11.66 2.27
C GLU A 324 43.33 -10.55 1.81
N SER A 325 42.89 -9.71 0.87
CA SER A 325 43.70 -8.62 0.29
C SER A 325 43.54 -7.28 1.00
N GLU A 326 42.66 -7.18 2.00
CA GLU A 326 42.27 -5.94 2.69
C GLU A 326 41.87 -4.79 1.73
N ALA A 327 41.47 -5.14 0.50
CA ALA A 327 41.08 -4.19 -0.53
C ALA A 327 39.57 -3.92 -0.50
N ASP A 328 39.16 -2.74 -0.98
CA ASP A 328 37.74 -2.47 -1.17
C ASP A 328 37.19 -3.25 -2.36
N ILE A 329 35.92 -3.66 -2.28
CA ILE A 329 35.30 -4.55 -3.28
C ILE A 329 35.26 -3.86 -4.63
N LEU A 330 35.00 -2.55 -4.67
CA LEU A 330 34.91 -1.81 -5.93
C LEU A 330 36.25 -1.80 -6.69
N SER A 331 37.39 -1.69 -5.99
CA SER A 331 38.72 -1.83 -6.59
C SER A 331 38.96 -3.25 -7.13
N ILE A 332 38.48 -4.28 -6.46
CA ILE A 332 38.64 -5.68 -6.92
C ILE A 332 37.84 -5.90 -8.21
N LEU A 333 36.68 -5.27 -8.31
CA LEU A 333 35.85 -5.32 -9.52
C LEU A 333 36.48 -4.59 -10.71
N SER A 334 37.60 -3.88 -10.55
CA SER A 334 38.32 -3.30 -11.70
C SER A 334 39.02 -4.36 -12.53
N GLU A 335 39.52 -5.40 -11.88
CA GLU A 335 40.19 -6.54 -12.49
C GLU A 335 39.65 -7.85 -11.89
N PRO A 336 38.37 -8.21 -12.12
CA PRO A 336 37.75 -9.37 -11.47
C PRO A 336 38.40 -10.69 -11.87
N ALA A 337 39.17 -10.73 -12.96
CA ALA A 337 39.96 -11.88 -13.38
C ALA A 337 41.09 -12.26 -12.41
N ARG A 338 41.47 -11.36 -11.49
CA ARG A 338 42.47 -11.65 -10.44
C ARG A 338 41.89 -12.42 -9.27
N VAL A 339 40.56 -12.47 -9.13
CA VAL A 339 39.89 -13.21 -8.05
C VAL A 339 40.01 -14.71 -8.30
N PRO A 340 40.68 -15.48 -7.42
CA PRO A 340 40.85 -16.91 -7.58
C PRO A 340 39.50 -17.64 -7.62
N GLY A 341 39.35 -18.61 -8.51
CA GLY A 341 38.14 -19.45 -8.60
C GLY A 341 36.91 -18.77 -9.22
N LEU A 342 37.04 -17.55 -9.75
CA LEU A 342 35.92 -16.83 -10.36
C LEU A 342 35.57 -17.39 -11.76
N PRO A 343 34.29 -17.76 -12.03
CA PRO A 343 33.89 -18.22 -13.36
C PRO A 343 34.05 -17.14 -14.43
N LYS A 344 34.56 -17.49 -15.61
CA LYS A 344 34.70 -16.55 -16.75
C LYS A 344 33.38 -15.88 -17.15
N THR A 345 32.26 -16.57 -16.96
CA THR A 345 30.91 -16.07 -17.24
C THR A 345 30.47 -14.92 -16.32
N ALA A 346 31.11 -14.77 -15.16
CA ALA A 346 30.79 -13.73 -14.18
C ALA A 346 31.57 -12.41 -14.40
N LEU A 347 32.63 -12.42 -15.22
CA LEU A 347 33.50 -11.26 -15.42
C LEU A 347 32.76 -10.05 -16.01
N ALA A 348 32.07 -10.24 -17.14
CA ALA A 348 31.35 -9.15 -17.79
C ALA A 348 30.18 -8.61 -16.95
N PRO A 349 29.35 -9.45 -16.29
CA PRO A 349 28.35 -8.97 -15.33
C PRO A 349 28.92 -8.13 -14.17
N LEU A 350 30.06 -8.54 -13.60
CA LEU A 350 30.71 -7.81 -12.51
C LEU A 350 31.27 -6.46 -12.97
N GLN A 351 31.86 -6.41 -14.17
CA GLN A 351 32.33 -5.15 -14.78
C GLN A 351 31.17 -4.21 -15.08
N GLY A 352 30.04 -4.73 -15.59
CA GLY A 352 28.83 -3.95 -15.80
C GLY A 352 28.27 -3.38 -14.49
N PHE A 353 28.22 -4.20 -13.43
CA PHE A 353 27.82 -3.74 -12.10
C PHE A 353 28.75 -2.65 -11.56
N ARG A 354 30.07 -2.81 -11.69
CA ARG A 354 31.05 -1.77 -11.31
C ARG A 354 30.77 -0.45 -12.02
N ALA A 355 30.59 -0.48 -13.34
CA ALA A 355 30.34 0.73 -14.12
C ALA A 355 29.07 1.48 -13.65
N GLN A 356 28.02 0.73 -13.29
CA GLN A 356 26.80 1.32 -12.70
C GLN A 356 27.09 1.97 -11.34
N ILE A 357 27.84 1.29 -10.45
CA ILE A 357 28.20 1.84 -9.14
C ILE A 357 29.09 3.09 -9.29
N GLU A 358 30.09 3.07 -10.16
CA GLU A 358 30.96 4.22 -10.43
C GLU A 358 30.18 5.41 -10.99
N SER A 359 29.19 5.17 -11.86
CA SER A 359 28.29 6.21 -12.37
C SER A 359 27.51 6.90 -11.24
N VAL A 360 26.98 6.12 -10.29
CA VAL A 360 26.27 6.69 -9.13
C VAL A 360 27.23 7.41 -8.20
N ARG A 361 28.41 6.83 -7.92
CA ARG A 361 29.41 7.46 -7.04
C ARG A 361 29.93 8.79 -7.60
N ALA A 362 30.00 8.94 -8.92
CA ALA A 362 30.42 10.19 -9.55
C ALA A 362 29.44 11.35 -9.32
N THR A 363 28.18 11.05 -8.97
CA THR A 363 27.15 12.06 -8.66
C THR A 363 26.95 12.26 -7.16
N MET A 364 27.58 11.44 -6.32
CA MET A 364 27.57 11.59 -4.87
C MET A 364 28.27 12.90 -4.45
N GLY A 365 27.61 13.68 -3.58
CA GLY A 365 28.08 15.01 -3.17
C GLY A 365 27.72 16.14 -4.15
N VAL A 366 27.10 15.82 -5.29
CA VAL A 366 26.52 16.81 -6.22
C VAL A 366 25.00 16.78 -6.13
N LEU A 367 24.42 15.59 -6.20
CA LEU A 367 22.97 15.40 -6.09
C LEU A 367 22.53 15.42 -4.64
N ARG A 368 21.36 16.02 -4.39
CA ARG A 368 20.71 15.96 -3.08
C ARG A 368 20.29 14.52 -2.76
N PRO A 369 20.12 14.15 -1.48
CA PRO A 369 19.74 12.79 -1.09
C PRO A 369 18.54 12.21 -1.85
N SER A 370 17.44 12.97 -2.02
CA SER A 370 16.26 12.47 -2.76
C SER A 370 16.56 12.24 -4.25
N GLU A 371 17.32 13.13 -4.88
CA GLU A 371 17.76 13.03 -6.28
C GLU A 371 18.72 11.85 -6.48
N LEU A 372 19.61 11.60 -5.52
CA LEU A 372 20.50 10.45 -5.54
C LEU A 372 19.73 9.13 -5.42
N VAL A 373 18.68 9.09 -4.59
CA VAL A 373 17.77 7.94 -4.52
C VAL A 373 17.11 7.68 -5.88
N ASP A 374 16.55 8.72 -6.51
CA ASP A 374 15.95 8.60 -7.84
C ASP A 374 16.98 8.12 -8.87
N HIS A 375 18.19 8.67 -8.84
CA HIS A 375 19.29 8.27 -9.71
C HIS A 375 19.69 6.79 -9.53
N VAL A 376 19.76 6.30 -8.29
CA VAL A 376 20.03 4.88 -8.00
C VAL A 376 18.91 3.99 -8.53
N ILE A 377 17.64 4.36 -8.32
CA ILE A 377 16.48 3.61 -8.81
C ILE A 377 16.55 3.45 -10.34
N GLU A 378 16.94 4.51 -11.05
CA GLU A 378 17.06 4.52 -12.50
C GLU A 378 18.28 3.73 -13.01
N VAL A 379 19.49 4.07 -12.55
CA VAL A 379 20.75 3.46 -13.03
C VAL A 379 20.78 1.95 -12.76
N MET A 380 20.20 1.51 -11.64
CA MET A 380 20.16 0.09 -11.25
C MET A 380 18.93 -0.65 -11.80
N ASP A 381 18.06 0.02 -12.55
CA ASP A 381 16.82 -0.52 -13.12
C ASP A 381 15.86 -1.13 -12.07
N LEU A 382 15.86 -0.56 -10.86
CA LEU A 382 15.03 -1.06 -9.75
C LEU A 382 13.54 -0.86 -10.02
N ARG A 383 13.17 0.23 -10.69
CA ARG A 383 11.76 0.51 -11.03
C ARG A 383 11.19 -0.59 -11.91
N ARG A 384 11.87 -0.97 -12.98
CA ARG A 384 11.44 -2.07 -13.86
C ARG A 384 11.51 -3.43 -13.15
N HIS A 385 12.53 -3.63 -12.31
CA HIS A 385 12.69 -4.88 -11.56
C HIS A 385 11.50 -5.16 -10.63
N TYR A 386 11.01 -4.12 -9.95
CA TYR A 386 9.95 -4.25 -8.96
C TYR A 386 8.53 -4.08 -9.51
N LEU A 387 8.37 -3.32 -10.60
CA LEU A 387 7.09 -3.12 -11.27
C LEU A 387 6.74 -4.32 -12.16
N ASP A 388 6.15 -5.35 -11.56
CA ASP A 388 5.75 -6.60 -12.24
C ASP A 388 4.30 -6.60 -12.76
N GLY A 389 3.59 -5.46 -12.68
CA GLY A 389 2.20 -5.31 -13.09
C GLY A 389 1.18 -5.96 -12.16
N THR A 390 1.61 -6.35 -10.95
CA THR A 390 0.72 -6.79 -9.87
C THR A 390 0.50 -5.67 -8.85
N PRO A 391 -0.60 -5.70 -8.07
CA PRO A 391 -0.79 -4.75 -6.96
C PRO A 391 0.37 -4.78 -5.95
N GLN A 392 1.01 -5.94 -5.76
CA GLN A 392 2.19 -6.05 -4.93
C GLN A 392 3.39 -5.34 -5.54
N GLY A 393 3.58 -5.39 -6.86
CA GLY A 393 4.61 -4.65 -7.57
C GLY A 393 4.41 -3.14 -7.48
N GLU A 394 3.17 -2.67 -7.64
CA GLU A 394 2.81 -1.26 -7.41
C GLU A 394 3.16 -0.83 -5.99
N ALA A 395 2.75 -1.60 -4.98
CA ALA A 395 3.09 -1.34 -3.57
C ALA A 395 4.60 -1.30 -3.30
N ARG A 396 5.42 -2.08 -4.01
CA ARG A 396 6.89 -2.00 -3.87
C ARG A 396 7.43 -0.68 -4.44
N ILE A 397 6.91 -0.22 -5.57
CA ILE A 397 7.31 1.08 -6.13
C ILE A 397 6.87 2.21 -5.21
N GLU A 398 5.68 2.12 -4.64
CA GLU A 398 5.22 3.03 -3.59
C GLU A 398 6.22 3.07 -2.43
N ASN A 399 6.68 1.92 -1.92
CA ASN A 399 7.68 1.87 -0.85
C ASN A 399 9.02 2.52 -1.22
N LEU A 400 9.46 2.43 -2.48
CA LEU A 400 10.67 3.13 -2.95
C LEU A 400 10.46 4.65 -3.00
N ASN A 401 9.31 5.11 -3.51
CA ASN A 401 8.96 6.53 -3.53
C ASN A 401 8.81 7.09 -2.12
N GLU A 402 8.31 6.28 -1.19
CA GLU A 402 8.30 6.60 0.24
C GLU A 402 9.74 6.82 0.72
N LEU A 403 10.66 5.87 0.52
CA LEU A 403 12.06 6.05 0.95
C LEU A 403 12.69 7.33 0.36
N ARG A 404 12.38 7.65 -0.90
CA ARG A 404 12.76 8.92 -1.56
C ARG A 404 12.18 10.15 -0.85
N GLY A 405 10.90 10.11 -0.45
CA GLY A 405 10.26 11.19 0.32
C GLY A 405 10.91 11.42 1.70
N LEU A 406 11.47 10.38 2.34
CA LEU A 406 12.26 10.58 3.56
C LEU A 406 13.60 11.24 3.27
N ALA A 407 14.27 10.83 2.20
CA ALA A 407 15.52 11.45 1.77
C ALA A 407 15.34 12.96 1.50
N GLU A 408 14.16 13.37 1.00
CA GLU A 408 13.81 14.78 0.78
C GLU A 408 13.90 15.64 2.05
N SER A 409 13.66 15.09 3.25
CA SER A 409 13.81 15.82 4.51
C SER A 409 15.27 16.19 4.85
N PHE A 410 16.24 15.62 4.12
CA PHE A 410 17.67 15.91 4.25
C PHE A 410 18.20 16.75 3.09
N ASP A 411 17.36 17.10 2.12
CA ASP A 411 17.76 17.84 0.92
C ASP A 411 18.18 19.28 1.22
N ASP A 412 17.73 19.88 2.32
CA ASP A 412 18.11 21.24 2.74
C ASP A 412 19.56 21.35 3.23
N ARG A 413 20.24 20.21 3.43
CA ARG A 413 21.64 20.14 3.90
C ARG A 413 22.60 20.14 2.70
N ASP A 414 23.89 20.34 2.97
CA ASP A 414 24.92 20.06 1.97
C ASP A 414 24.78 18.61 1.47
N PRO A 415 24.85 18.34 0.14
CA PRO A 415 24.60 17.00 -0.40
C PRO A 415 25.39 15.86 0.26
N ALA A 416 26.66 16.09 0.62
CA ALA A 416 27.47 15.06 1.26
C ALA A 416 27.01 14.80 2.70
N GLN A 417 26.79 15.88 3.46
CA GLN A 417 26.30 15.79 4.84
C GLN A 417 24.88 15.21 4.90
N GLY A 418 23.99 15.63 4.00
CA GLY A 418 22.61 15.14 3.94
C GLY A 418 22.54 13.64 3.67
N LEU A 419 23.43 13.10 2.83
CA LEU A 419 23.53 11.66 2.60
C LEU A 419 24.04 10.91 3.83
N GLU A 420 25.07 11.43 4.49
CA GLU A 420 25.61 10.83 5.71
C GLU A 420 24.55 10.78 6.81
N ASP A 421 23.86 11.90 7.04
CA ASP A 421 22.79 12.01 8.02
C ASP A 421 21.60 11.10 7.71
N PHE A 422 21.21 11.02 6.43
CA PHE A 422 20.16 10.10 5.98
C PHE A 422 20.54 8.63 6.26
N LEU A 423 21.76 8.21 5.92
CA LEU A 423 22.21 6.84 6.17
C LEU A 423 22.37 6.53 7.66
N ALA A 424 22.77 7.51 8.47
CA ALA A 424 22.81 7.38 9.93
C ALA A 424 21.41 7.20 10.53
N GLU A 425 20.43 7.99 10.08
CA GLU A 425 19.02 7.85 10.50
C GLU A 425 18.47 6.46 10.14
N VAL A 426 18.71 6.00 8.91
CA VAL A 426 18.28 4.67 8.45
C VAL A 426 18.86 3.56 9.34
N ALA A 427 20.13 3.69 9.74
CA ALA A 427 20.79 2.71 10.62
C ALA A 427 20.15 2.70 12.03
N LEU A 428 19.89 3.89 12.61
CA LEU A 428 19.28 4.04 13.93
C LEU A 428 17.89 3.40 14.00
N VAL A 429 17.03 3.65 13.00
CA VAL A 429 15.66 3.12 12.99
C VAL A 429 15.67 1.60 12.74
N SER A 430 16.56 1.10 11.88
CA SER A 430 16.67 -0.34 11.59
C SER A 430 17.08 -1.17 12.82
N ASP A 431 17.94 -0.64 13.70
CA ASP A 431 18.38 -1.34 14.91
C ASP A 431 17.28 -1.41 15.98
N VAL A 432 16.46 -0.36 16.11
CA VAL A 432 15.28 -0.34 17.00
C VAL A 432 14.22 -1.33 16.51
N ASP A 433 14.03 -1.41 15.19
CA ASP A 433 13.10 -2.35 14.54
C ASP A 433 13.56 -3.81 14.56
N ALA A 434 14.82 -4.11 14.87
CA ALA A 434 15.24 -5.49 15.11
C ALA A 434 14.88 -5.97 16.53
N TYR A 435 14.57 -5.03 17.43
CA TYR A 435 14.16 -5.35 18.80
C TYR A 435 12.68 -5.74 18.80
N ASP A 436 12.44 -6.96 19.29
CA ASP A 436 11.15 -7.50 19.72
C ASP A 436 10.23 -8.10 18.62
N GLU A 437 10.54 -9.33 18.19
CA GLU A 437 9.63 -10.21 17.42
C GLU A 437 8.58 -10.91 18.31
N ASN A 438 8.71 -10.86 19.64
CA ASN A 438 7.90 -11.66 20.58
C ASN A 438 7.20 -10.85 21.70
N GLY A 439 7.31 -9.52 21.71
CA GLY A 439 6.90 -8.71 22.86
C GLY A 439 5.59 -7.94 22.74
N GLU A 440 5.18 -7.44 23.91
CA GLU A 440 4.01 -6.61 24.13
C GLU A 440 4.21 -5.20 23.54
N GLY A 441 3.41 -4.84 22.53
CA GLY A 441 3.53 -3.55 21.86
C GLY A 441 2.20 -3.03 21.31
N ALA A 442 2.16 -1.74 20.98
CA ALA A 442 1.03 -1.12 20.29
C ALA A 442 0.80 -1.80 18.92
N THR A 443 -0.45 -2.09 18.59
CA THR A 443 -0.78 -2.85 17.37
C THR A 443 -0.99 -1.92 16.18
N LEU A 444 -0.14 -1.97 15.17
CA LEU A 444 -0.33 -1.32 13.88
C LEU A 444 -0.98 -2.32 12.92
N ILE A 445 -2.18 -2.01 12.42
CA ILE A 445 -2.96 -2.94 11.62
C ILE A 445 -3.89 -2.22 10.65
N THR A 446 -4.16 -2.84 9.50
CA THR A 446 -5.14 -2.29 8.55
C THR A 446 -6.58 -2.52 9.02
N LEU A 447 -7.49 -1.63 8.60
CA LEU A 447 -8.93 -1.76 8.86
C LEU A 447 -9.53 -3.09 8.36
N HIS A 448 -8.96 -3.72 7.32
CA HIS A 448 -9.44 -5.02 6.84
C HIS A 448 -9.01 -6.19 7.72
N MET A 449 -7.84 -6.08 8.36
CA MET A 449 -7.26 -7.15 9.17
C MET A 449 -7.70 -7.06 10.63
N VAL A 450 -8.26 -5.93 11.06
CA VAL A 450 -8.73 -5.73 12.44
C VAL A 450 -10.05 -6.46 12.73
N LYS A 451 -10.75 -6.94 11.71
CA LYS A 451 -12.02 -7.66 11.89
C LYS A 451 -11.83 -8.87 12.80
N GLY A 452 -12.75 -9.04 13.75
CA GLY A 452 -12.68 -10.07 14.79
C GLY A 452 -11.75 -9.75 15.98
N LEU A 453 -10.96 -8.68 15.92
CA LEU A 453 -10.16 -8.20 17.04
C LEU A 453 -10.89 -7.11 17.83
N GLU A 454 -10.36 -6.75 19.00
CA GLU A 454 -10.89 -5.70 19.86
C GLU A 454 -9.80 -5.15 20.78
N PHE A 455 -9.80 -3.83 21.01
CA PHE A 455 -8.75 -3.15 21.77
C PHE A 455 -9.36 -2.14 22.76
N PRO A 456 -8.80 -2.01 23.97
CA PRO A 456 -9.23 -0.98 24.90
C PRO A 456 -9.18 0.43 24.30
N VAL A 457 -8.11 0.76 23.59
CA VAL A 457 -7.91 2.07 22.95
C VAL A 457 -7.60 1.89 21.46
N VAL A 458 -8.33 2.60 20.62
CA VAL A 458 -8.17 2.57 19.16
C VAL A 458 -7.95 3.98 18.62
N PHE A 459 -6.93 4.12 17.78
CA PHE A 459 -6.67 5.29 16.94
C PHE A 459 -7.01 4.93 15.49
N MET A 460 -7.98 5.59 14.88
CA MET A 460 -8.22 5.52 13.44
C MET A 460 -7.59 6.74 12.78
N VAL A 461 -6.55 6.51 11.99
CA VAL A 461 -5.68 7.55 11.44
C VAL A 461 -5.85 7.71 9.94
N GLY A 462 -5.49 8.89 9.41
CA GLY A 462 -5.68 9.22 8.00
C GLY A 462 -7.15 9.15 7.56
N MET A 463 -8.04 9.70 8.38
CA MET A 463 -9.46 9.90 8.08
C MET A 463 -9.62 11.02 7.04
N GLU A 464 -9.19 10.76 5.81
CA GLU A 464 -9.07 11.72 4.70
C GLU A 464 -9.79 11.21 3.45
N GLU A 465 -10.35 12.11 2.65
CA GLU A 465 -10.84 11.79 1.30
C GLU A 465 -9.67 11.28 0.43
N GLY A 466 -9.88 10.18 -0.28
CA GLY A 466 -8.83 9.49 -1.05
C GLY A 466 -8.13 8.37 -0.28
N LEU A 467 -8.17 8.40 1.05
CA LEU A 467 -7.72 7.31 1.93
C LEU A 467 -8.91 6.56 2.53
N LEU A 468 -9.71 7.20 3.38
CA LEU A 468 -10.92 6.61 3.95
C LEU A 468 -12.06 7.64 3.89
N PRO A 469 -12.87 7.66 2.82
CA PRO A 469 -12.98 6.63 1.78
C PRO A 469 -11.81 6.62 0.79
N HIS A 470 -11.43 5.43 0.32
CA HIS A 470 -10.39 5.24 -0.69
C HIS A 470 -10.77 5.87 -2.04
N GLN A 471 -9.77 6.36 -2.79
CA GLN A 471 -9.96 7.04 -4.09
C GLN A 471 -10.91 6.30 -5.05
N ARG A 472 -10.78 4.97 -5.16
CA ARG A 472 -11.67 4.14 -6.01
C ARG A 472 -13.16 4.31 -5.72
N ALA A 473 -13.53 4.50 -4.45
CA ALA A 473 -14.92 4.72 -4.07
C ALA A 473 -15.43 6.12 -4.44
N LEU A 474 -14.52 7.07 -4.64
CA LEU A 474 -14.81 8.40 -5.19
C LEU A 474 -15.01 8.29 -6.70
N ASP A 475 -14.08 7.60 -7.38
CA ASP A 475 -14.11 7.41 -8.82
C ASP A 475 -15.38 6.66 -9.27
N GLU A 476 -15.80 5.58 -8.58
CA GLU A 476 -17.05 4.85 -8.90
C GLU A 476 -18.28 5.77 -8.85
N ARG A 477 -18.32 6.68 -7.88
CA ARG A 477 -19.42 7.62 -7.72
C ARG A 477 -19.44 8.67 -8.83
N GLU A 478 -18.28 9.09 -9.33
CA GLU A 478 -18.17 10.01 -10.46
C GLU A 478 -18.57 9.33 -11.77
N GLU A 479 -18.11 8.10 -11.99
CA GLU A 479 -18.40 7.32 -13.19
C GLU A 479 -19.86 6.84 -13.26
N ASN A 480 -20.45 6.48 -12.12
CA ASN A 480 -21.81 5.99 -12.04
C ASN A 480 -22.60 6.61 -10.87
N PRO A 481 -23.02 7.89 -10.99
CA PRO A 481 -23.68 8.62 -9.91
C PRO A 481 -25.03 8.03 -9.48
N THR A 482 -25.65 7.21 -10.34
CA THR A 482 -26.93 6.54 -10.09
C THR A 482 -26.76 5.18 -9.43
N ALA A 483 -25.53 4.67 -9.30
CA ALA A 483 -25.23 3.49 -8.49
C ALA A 483 -25.49 3.82 -7.02
N VAL A 484 -26.65 3.41 -6.52
CA VAL A 484 -27.03 3.49 -5.12
C VAL A 484 -27.47 2.10 -4.69
N GLY A 485 -26.86 1.57 -3.63
CA GLY A 485 -27.19 0.25 -3.11
C GLY A 485 -26.16 -0.22 -2.09
N ALA A 486 -26.50 -1.26 -1.33
CA ALA A 486 -25.59 -1.88 -0.35
C ALA A 486 -24.28 -2.38 -1.01
N ALA A 487 -24.34 -2.59 -2.31
CA ALA A 487 -23.27 -3.06 -3.15
C ALA A 487 -22.53 -1.91 -3.87
N THR A 488 -22.26 -0.77 -3.24
CA THR A 488 -21.39 0.29 -3.78
C THR A 488 -20.07 0.35 -3.00
N GLU A 489 -18.97 0.77 -3.63
CA GLU A 489 -17.66 0.92 -2.99
C GLU A 489 -17.74 1.94 -1.83
N MET A 490 -18.53 3.00 -1.99
CA MET A 490 -18.79 3.97 -0.92
C MET A 490 -19.46 3.33 0.30
N ALA A 491 -20.42 2.42 0.07
CA ALA A 491 -21.07 1.73 1.17
C ALA A 491 -20.13 0.77 1.89
N GLU A 492 -19.21 0.14 1.15
CA GLU A 492 -18.16 -0.72 1.72
C GLU A 492 -17.14 0.07 2.55
N GLU A 493 -16.62 1.19 2.05
CA GLU A 493 -15.71 2.05 2.81
C GLU A 493 -16.35 2.58 4.11
N ARG A 494 -17.66 2.82 4.09
CA ARG A 494 -18.43 3.20 5.29
C ARG A 494 -18.55 2.05 6.30
N ARG A 495 -18.79 0.81 5.84
CA ARG A 495 -18.75 -0.39 6.71
C ARG A 495 -17.35 -0.60 7.28
N LEU A 496 -16.31 -0.37 6.48
CA LEU A 496 -14.93 -0.47 6.93
C LEU A 496 -14.63 0.53 8.05
N CYS A 497 -15.09 1.78 7.91
CA CYS A 497 -15.02 2.79 8.95
C CYS A 497 -15.78 2.35 10.22
N TYR A 498 -17.02 1.88 10.07
CA TYR A 498 -17.84 1.36 11.18
C TYR A 498 -17.17 0.18 11.92
N VAL A 499 -16.61 -0.78 11.18
CA VAL A 499 -15.87 -1.90 11.75
C VAL A 499 -14.70 -1.39 12.58
N GLY A 500 -13.90 -0.44 12.05
CA GLY A 500 -12.79 0.18 12.77
C GLY A 500 -13.21 0.83 14.08
N MET A 501 -14.28 1.64 14.05
CA MET A 501 -14.81 2.33 15.24
C MET A 501 -15.26 1.33 16.31
N THR A 502 -15.95 0.27 15.91
CA THR A 502 -16.49 -0.77 16.81
C THR A 502 -15.44 -1.78 17.31
N ARG A 503 -14.16 -1.57 16.98
CA ARG A 503 -13.05 -2.31 17.62
C ARG A 503 -12.65 -1.72 18.96
N ALA A 504 -12.99 -0.46 19.22
CA ALA A 504 -12.67 0.25 20.44
C ALA A 504 -13.59 -0.20 21.59
N LYS A 505 -13.01 -0.55 22.74
CA LYS A 505 -13.79 -0.84 23.96
C LYS A 505 -14.06 0.42 24.78
N ASP A 506 -13.01 1.17 25.08
CA ASP A 506 -13.06 2.26 26.08
C ASP A 506 -12.86 3.63 25.43
N ARG A 507 -11.90 3.75 24.51
CA ARG A 507 -11.52 5.03 23.89
C ARG A 507 -11.34 4.89 22.37
N LEU A 508 -11.87 5.86 21.65
CA LEU A 508 -11.72 5.99 20.20
C LEU A 508 -11.21 7.39 19.85
N TYR A 509 -10.13 7.42 19.07
CA TYR A 509 -9.52 8.62 18.51
C TYR A 509 -9.62 8.54 16.99
N LEU A 510 -10.04 9.63 16.37
CA LEU A 510 -10.10 9.81 14.92
C LEU A 510 -9.16 10.96 14.55
N SER A 511 -8.25 10.74 13.60
CA SER A 511 -7.33 11.79 13.16
C SER A 511 -7.20 11.88 11.66
N CYS A 512 -6.89 13.07 11.18
CA CYS A 512 -6.50 13.35 9.80
C CYS A 512 -5.36 14.37 9.76
N ALA A 513 -4.66 14.44 8.63
CA ALA A 513 -3.65 15.44 8.33
C ALA A 513 -4.20 16.49 7.35
N PHE A 514 -3.75 17.74 7.48
CA PHE A 514 -4.08 18.80 6.51
C PHE A 514 -3.27 18.67 5.21
N ARG A 515 -2.03 18.19 5.31
CA ARG A 515 -1.17 17.82 4.18
C ARG A 515 -0.60 16.43 4.42
N ARG A 516 -0.54 15.60 3.40
CA ARG A 516 0.08 14.29 3.53
C ARG A 516 1.12 14.06 2.45
N HIS A 517 2.28 13.56 2.85
CA HIS A 517 3.23 12.96 1.93
C HIS A 517 2.80 11.51 1.70
N LEU A 518 2.32 11.23 0.50
CA LEU A 518 1.97 9.89 0.05
C LEU A 518 2.64 9.67 -1.30
N TYR A 519 3.32 8.54 -1.43
CA TYR A 519 3.93 8.12 -2.69
C TYR A 519 4.94 9.15 -3.24
N GLY A 520 5.69 9.79 -2.33
CA GLY A 520 6.74 10.75 -2.66
C GLY A 520 6.26 12.12 -3.11
N ARG A 521 4.97 12.47 -2.89
CA ARG A 521 4.44 13.81 -3.15
C ARG A 521 3.66 14.34 -1.96
N SER A 522 3.92 15.60 -1.59
CA SER A 522 3.11 16.35 -0.64
C SER A 522 1.84 16.86 -1.29
N GLN A 523 0.67 16.47 -0.79
CA GLN A 523 -0.61 16.99 -1.29
C GLN A 523 -1.49 17.48 -0.14
N PRO A 524 -2.28 18.55 -0.33
CA PRO A 524 -3.36 18.88 0.60
C PRO A 524 -4.34 17.71 0.71
N ALA A 525 -4.69 17.34 1.93
CA ALA A 525 -5.66 16.29 2.20
C ALA A 525 -6.95 16.90 2.77
N PHE A 526 -8.09 16.45 2.28
CA PHE A 526 -9.39 16.88 2.79
C PHE A 526 -9.87 15.91 3.86
N PRO A 527 -10.42 16.39 4.99
CA PRO A 527 -11.02 15.52 6.00
C PRO A 527 -12.10 14.62 5.39
N SER A 528 -12.13 13.37 5.83
CA SER A 528 -13.13 12.39 5.40
C SER A 528 -14.54 12.88 5.66
N ARG A 529 -15.44 12.66 4.69
CA ARG A 529 -16.89 12.83 4.87
C ARG A 529 -17.43 12.04 6.07
N PHE A 530 -16.82 10.92 6.43
CA PHE A 530 -17.26 10.14 7.60
C PHE A 530 -17.09 10.90 8.91
N LEU A 531 -16.15 11.86 8.99
CA LEU A 531 -16.05 12.77 10.12
C LEU A 531 -17.22 13.77 10.16
N THR A 532 -17.69 14.22 9.01
CA THR A 532 -18.81 15.16 8.91
C THR A 532 -20.17 14.54 9.23
N ASP A 533 -20.29 13.21 9.09
CA ASP A 533 -21.49 12.46 9.48
C ASP A 533 -21.68 12.38 11.01
N ILE A 534 -20.62 12.66 11.79
CA ILE A 534 -20.62 12.58 13.25
C ILE A 534 -21.13 13.90 13.85
N PRO A 535 -22.22 13.90 14.64
CA PRO A 535 -22.67 15.08 15.34
C PRO A 535 -21.62 15.61 16.33
N GLN A 536 -21.39 16.93 16.33
CA GLN A 536 -20.43 17.58 17.23
C GLN A 536 -20.72 17.31 18.72
N SER A 537 -21.98 17.04 19.09
CA SER A 537 -22.37 16.69 20.45
C SER A 537 -21.78 15.36 20.95
N LEU A 538 -21.42 14.44 20.03
CA LEU A 538 -20.79 13.16 20.34
C LEU A 538 -19.26 13.25 20.46
N LEU A 539 -18.67 14.37 20.02
CA LEU A 539 -17.24 14.59 20.05
C LEU A 539 -16.81 15.33 21.33
N ALA A 540 -15.66 14.97 21.87
CA ALA A 540 -14.96 15.77 22.85
C ALA A 540 -14.25 16.94 22.16
N ALA A 541 -14.06 18.05 22.89
CA ALA A 541 -13.14 19.09 22.44
C ALA A 541 -11.72 18.50 22.33
N PRO A 542 -10.94 18.85 21.30
CA PRO A 542 -9.54 18.45 21.21
C PRO A 542 -8.80 18.85 22.48
N ARG A 543 -8.10 17.89 23.12
CA ARG A 543 -7.28 18.18 24.31
C ARG A 543 -5.90 18.64 23.84
N GLY A 544 -5.71 19.96 23.82
CA GLY A 544 -4.54 20.66 23.29
C GLY A 544 -4.97 21.99 22.68
N ARG A 545 -4.10 23.00 22.62
CA ARG A 545 -4.44 24.29 21.97
C ARG A 545 -4.93 24.00 20.56
N ALA A 546 -6.22 24.22 20.29
CA ALA A 546 -6.66 24.46 18.92
C ALA A 546 -5.75 25.56 18.35
N PRO A 547 -5.21 25.42 17.12
CA PRO A 547 -4.70 26.58 16.42
C PRO A 547 -5.79 27.64 16.52
N VAL A 548 -5.46 28.81 17.07
CA VAL A 548 -6.40 29.93 17.09
C VAL A 548 -6.75 30.18 15.63
N ALA A 549 -7.95 29.78 15.21
CA ALA A 549 -8.48 30.23 13.95
C ALA A 549 -8.52 31.75 14.04
N PRO A 550 -7.85 32.50 13.14
CA PRO A 550 -7.88 33.95 13.21
C PRO A 550 -9.36 34.40 13.17
N PRO A 551 -9.75 35.40 13.97
CA PRO A 551 -11.14 35.80 14.11
C PRO A 551 -11.76 36.14 12.75
N ARG A 552 -12.99 35.64 12.53
CA ARG A 552 -13.80 35.80 11.31
C ARG A 552 -14.34 37.22 11.14
N GLN A 553 -13.47 38.22 11.14
CA GLN A 553 -13.77 39.56 10.65
C GLN A 553 -12.75 39.93 9.58
N GLY A 554 -13.26 40.17 8.36
CA GLY A 554 -12.45 40.63 7.22
C GLY A 554 -12.33 39.68 6.03
N TYR A 555 -13.08 38.57 5.98
CA TYR A 555 -12.98 37.59 4.89
C TYR A 555 -13.51 38.06 3.51
N LYS A 556 -14.22 39.21 3.45
CA LYS A 556 -14.62 39.83 2.18
C LYS A 556 -13.76 41.03 1.76
N GLU A 557 -13.04 41.67 2.68
CA GLU A 557 -12.25 42.87 2.39
C GLU A 557 -10.75 42.55 2.20
N ARG A 558 -10.23 41.50 2.84
CA ARG A 558 -8.81 41.07 2.68
C ARG A 558 -8.50 40.27 1.43
N TYR A 559 -9.50 39.90 0.62
CA TYR A 559 -9.27 39.26 -0.68
C TYR A 559 -8.97 40.28 -1.79
N ILE A 560 -9.22 41.58 -1.55
CA ILE A 560 -8.95 42.67 -2.51
C ILE A 560 -7.69 43.46 -2.13
N GLU A 561 -7.24 43.42 -0.87
CA GLU A 561 -6.16 44.31 -0.37
C GLU A 561 -4.78 43.66 -0.16
N ARG A 562 -4.57 42.41 -0.62
CA ARG A 562 -3.27 41.71 -0.54
C ARG A 562 -2.71 41.25 -1.90
N GLN A 563 -3.12 41.92 -2.98
CA GLN A 563 -2.19 42.18 -4.07
C GLN A 563 -1.24 43.30 -3.58
N VAL A 564 0.06 43.13 -3.85
CA VAL A 564 1.24 43.84 -3.29
C VAL A 564 1.73 43.19 -1.98
N GLU A 565 2.89 42.53 -1.87
CA GLU A 565 4.01 42.22 -2.78
C GLU A 565 4.77 41.05 -2.11
N ALA A 566 4.52 39.80 -2.51
CA ALA A 566 5.64 38.88 -2.63
C ALA A 566 6.21 39.21 -4.01
N ALA A 567 7.43 39.74 -4.06
CA ALA A 567 8.07 40.06 -5.33
C ALA A 567 7.88 38.85 -6.26
N PRO A 568 7.19 38.99 -7.40
CA PRO A 568 7.17 37.92 -8.37
C PRO A 568 8.63 37.60 -8.68
N ALA A 569 9.03 36.33 -8.62
CA ALA A 569 10.26 35.93 -9.28
C ALA A 569 10.20 36.56 -10.68
N PRO A 570 11.20 37.37 -11.07
CA PRO A 570 11.13 38.10 -12.33
C PRO A 570 10.76 37.10 -13.44
N PRO A 571 9.79 37.42 -14.31
CA PRO A 571 9.40 36.51 -15.37
C PRO A 571 10.67 36.06 -16.10
N PRO A 572 10.84 34.75 -16.39
CA PRO A 572 12.08 34.25 -16.96
C PRO A 572 12.37 35.05 -18.23
N VAL A 573 13.49 35.77 -18.20
CA VAL A 573 13.95 36.58 -19.33
C VAL A 573 14.59 35.62 -20.31
N GLN A 574 14.18 35.68 -21.57
CA GLN A 574 14.81 34.90 -22.64
C GLN A 574 16.25 35.41 -22.84
N ARG A 575 17.24 34.63 -22.42
CA ARG A 575 18.67 34.96 -22.48
C ARG A 575 19.30 34.52 -23.80
N PHE A 576 18.69 33.53 -24.47
CA PHE A 576 19.20 32.94 -25.71
C PHE A 576 18.13 32.95 -26.81
N ALA A 577 18.55 33.34 -28.01
CA ALA A 577 17.72 33.30 -29.21
C ALA A 577 18.06 32.07 -30.06
N SER A 578 17.09 31.61 -30.84
CA SER A 578 17.37 30.63 -31.90
C SER A 578 18.41 31.22 -32.86
N GLY A 579 19.47 30.46 -33.15
CA GLY A 579 20.62 30.87 -33.95
C GLY A 579 21.86 31.26 -33.13
N ASP A 580 21.74 31.49 -31.82
CA ASP A 580 22.89 31.85 -30.98
C ASP A 580 23.92 30.70 -30.94
N ARG A 581 25.20 31.05 -31.09
CA ARG A 581 26.31 30.14 -30.82
C ARG A 581 26.58 30.16 -29.33
N VAL A 582 26.70 28.99 -28.73
CA VAL A 582 26.96 28.83 -27.30
C VAL A 582 28.01 27.76 -27.08
N GLN A 583 28.84 27.94 -26.06
CA GLN A 583 29.84 26.99 -25.63
C GLN A 583 29.42 26.37 -24.29
N HIS A 584 29.39 25.04 -24.23
CA HIS A 584 29.15 24.29 -23.01
C HIS A 584 30.42 23.52 -22.60
N PRO A 585 30.86 23.59 -21.33
CA PRO A 585 32.10 22.94 -20.86
C PRO A 585 32.21 21.46 -21.21
N ALA A 586 31.08 20.72 -21.15
CA ALA A 586 31.05 19.29 -21.43
C ALA A 586 30.68 18.93 -22.88
N PHE A 587 29.95 19.79 -23.60
CA PHE A 587 29.36 19.44 -24.91
C PHE A 587 30.00 20.21 -26.08
N GLY A 588 30.89 21.16 -25.80
CA GLY A 588 31.59 21.96 -26.79
C GLY A 588 30.72 23.08 -27.36
N ALA A 589 31.09 23.55 -28.55
CA ALA A 589 30.33 24.56 -29.28
C ALA A 589 29.03 23.98 -29.83
N GLY A 590 27.94 24.74 -29.76
CA GLY A 590 26.65 24.37 -30.32
C GLY A 590 25.83 25.59 -30.73
N THR A 591 24.80 25.34 -31.53
CA THR A 591 23.85 26.37 -31.97
C THR A 591 22.50 26.14 -31.31
N VAL A 592 21.93 27.17 -30.70
CA VAL A 592 20.57 27.14 -30.15
C VAL A 592 19.58 26.97 -31.31
N VAL A 593 18.87 25.86 -31.36
CA VAL A 593 17.83 25.56 -32.36
C VAL A 593 16.51 26.18 -31.95
N LYS A 594 16.15 26.09 -30.66
CA LYS A 594 14.90 26.61 -30.14
C LYS A 594 15.09 27.04 -28.69
N SER A 595 14.57 28.21 -28.33
CA SER A 595 14.46 28.69 -26.95
C SER A 595 12.97 28.86 -26.62
N THR A 596 12.51 28.24 -25.53
CA THR A 596 11.10 28.22 -25.10
C THR A 596 11.02 28.61 -23.63
N LEU A 597 10.30 29.69 -23.31
CA LEU A 597 10.07 30.10 -21.93
C LEU A 597 9.02 29.19 -21.26
N THR A 598 9.34 28.71 -20.06
CA THR A 598 8.42 27.99 -19.16
C THR A 598 7.97 28.92 -18.02
N ARG A 599 7.13 28.44 -17.10
CA ARG A 599 6.65 29.27 -15.97
C ARG A 599 7.76 29.67 -14.99
N THR A 600 8.91 28.99 -15.00
CA THR A 600 9.98 29.19 -14.02
C THR A 600 11.39 29.28 -14.64
N ASP A 601 11.57 29.01 -15.93
CA ASP A 601 12.89 28.91 -16.59
C ASP A 601 12.82 29.04 -18.13
N GLU A 602 13.95 29.16 -18.82
CA GLU A 602 14.09 29.12 -20.28
C GLU A 602 14.61 27.75 -20.74
N GLU A 603 13.85 26.98 -21.52
CA GLU A 603 14.30 25.70 -22.07
C GLU A 603 14.98 25.89 -23.44
N LEU A 604 16.21 25.38 -23.58
CA LEU A 604 17.05 25.53 -24.77
C LEU A 604 17.26 24.18 -25.45
N LEU A 605 16.79 24.04 -26.69
CA LEU A 605 17.18 22.98 -27.59
C LEU A 605 18.44 23.42 -28.34
N ILE A 606 19.59 22.82 -28.05
CA ILE A 606 20.89 23.18 -28.65
C ILE A 606 21.41 21.98 -29.46
N LYS A 607 21.88 22.25 -30.68
CA LYS A 607 22.61 21.28 -31.51
C LYS A 607 24.10 21.52 -31.34
N PHE A 608 24.76 20.66 -30.57
CA PHE A 608 26.21 20.70 -30.35
C PHE A 608 26.96 20.02 -31.50
N ASP A 609 28.08 20.62 -31.91
CA ASP A 609 28.89 20.19 -33.06
C ASP A 609 29.41 18.74 -32.91
N LYS A 610 29.68 18.31 -31.66
CA LYS A 610 30.20 16.97 -31.35
C LYS A 610 29.22 16.09 -30.54
N ALA A 611 28.23 16.68 -29.88
CA ALA A 611 27.37 15.97 -28.91
C ALA A 611 25.89 15.84 -29.35
N GLY A 612 25.53 16.34 -30.54
CA GLY A 612 24.17 16.23 -31.09
C GLY A 612 23.17 17.17 -30.42
N LEU A 613 21.87 16.87 -30.56
CA LEU A 613 20.80 17.68 -29.97
C LEU A 613 20.65 17.40 -28.47
N LYS A 614 20.60 18.46 -27.67
CA LYS A 614 20.38 18.42 -26.21
C LYS A 614 19.36 19.49 -25.80
N ILE A 615 18.55 19.17 -24.81
CA ILE A 615 17.62 20.10 -24.16
C ILE A 615 18.24 20.48 -22.82
N LEU A 616 18.44 21.77 -22.59
CA LEU A 616 19.13 22.31 -21.40
C LEU A 616 18.32 23.48 -20.81
N SER A 617 18.43 23.66 -19.50
CA SER A 617 17.91 24.84 -18.80
C SER A 617 18.81 26.05 -19.06
N GLY A 618 18.26 27.18 -19.49
CA GLY A 618 18.96 28.43 -19.71
C GLY A 618 19.38 29.15 -18.42
N MET A 619 18.77 28.81 -17.28
CA MET A 619 19.17 29.30 -15.97
C MET A 619 20.27 28.46 -15.32
N LEU A 620 20.26 27.13 -15.51
CA LEU A 620 21.15 26.19 -14.81
C LEU A 620 22.32 25.70 -15.68
N ALA A 621 22.18 25.70 -17.01
CA ALA A 621 23.27 25.23 -17.86
C ALA A 621 24.40 26.26 -17.93
N PRO A 622 25.68 25.85 -17.70
CA PRO A 622 26.83 26.73 -17.80
C PRO A 622 27.16 27.04 -19.27
N LEU A 623 26.37 27.91 -19.90
CA LEU A 623 26.51 28.30 -21.29
C LEU A 623 27.16 29.68 -21.41
N THR A 624 28.20 29.79 -22.21
CA THR A 624 28.81 31.08 -22.60
C THR A 624 28.52 31.37 -24.07
N LYS A 625 28.07 32.58 -24.39
CA LYS A 625 27.86 33.06 -25.77
C LYS A 625 29.19 33.33 -26.47
#